data_AF-A0A853AVA2-F1
#
_entry.id   AF-A0A853AVA2-F1
#
_cell.length_a   1.000
_cell.length_b   1.000
_cell.length_c   1.000
_cell.angle_alpha   90.00
_cell.angle_beta   90.00
_cell.angle_gamma   90.00
#
_symmetry.space_group_name_H-M   'P 1'
#
loop_
_entity.id
_entity.type
_entity.pdbx_description
1 polymer ?
#
loop_
_entity_poly.entity_id
_entity_poly.type
_entity_poly.pdbx_seq_one_letter_code
_entity_poly.pdbx_strand_id
1 'polypeptide(L)'
;MASSYVLQQMDGVPLPFIESLNGHADRPDLAVMLLTDAAEAAARVAARGAHDRFQAGISTSRIEARMYRDAASYLAGRGVPVLTIDTTRRDPRGVVEQVAERIAERITENTQGASGQEATAYAAACPGALPVWCAPGMAADHEHEDRPPCPIATSSMSTFS
;
A
#
# COMPACT_ATOMS: atom_id res chain seq x y z
N MET A 1 1.01 4.15 10.30
CA MET A 1 0.25 2.91 10.12
C MET A 1 0.90 1.75 10.88
N ALA A 2 1.81 0.97 10.30
CA ALA A 2 2.34 -0.25 10.95
C ALA A 2 3.03 0.02 12.31
N SER A 3 3.94 0.99 12.36
CA SER A 3 4.64 1.36 13.60
C SER A 3 3.72 1.95 14.67
N SER A 4 2.69 2.71 14.29
CA SER A 4 1.71 3.24 15.25
C SER A 4 0.86 2.13 15.87
N TYR A 5 0.48 1.11 15.10
CA TYR A 5 -0.20 -0.08 15.63
C TYR A 5 0.65 -0.86 16.63
N VAL A 6 1.97 -0.68 16.69
CA VAL A 6 2.83 -1.36 17.65
C VAL A 6 3.21 -0.42 18.79
N LEU A 7 3.91 0.67 18.49
CA LEU A 7 4.53 1.52 19.51
C LEU A 7 3.49 2.25 20.37
N GLN A 8 2.37 2.70 19.79
CA GLN A 8 1.33 3.37 20.58
C GLN A 8 0.55 2.35 21.42
N GLN A 9 0.35 1.12 20.93
CA GLN A 9 -0.22 0.05 21.75
C GLN A 9 0.71 -0.34 22.91
N MET A 10 2.03 -0.35 22.69
CA MET A 10 3.02 -0.54 23.77
C MET A 10 2.93 0.56 24.83
N ASP A 11 2.57 1.78 24.44
CA ASP A 11 2.29 2.89 25.35
C ASP A 11 0.88 2.84 25.98
N GLY A 12 0.12 1.77 25.74
CA GLY A 12 -1.21 1.56 26.32
C GLY A 12 -2.37 2.25 25.57
N VAL A 13 -2.11 2.80 24.39
CA VAL A 13 -3.15 3.42 23.56
C VAL A 13 -4.04 2.34 22.95
N PRO A 14 -5.37 2.38 23.13
CA PRO A 14 -6.26 1.37 22.57
C PRO A 14 -6.24 1.34 21.04
N LEU A 15 -6.26 0.14 20.46
CA LEU A 15 -6.26 -0.05 19.00
C LEU A 15 -7.38 0.72 18.27
N PRO A 16 -8.65 0.76 18.73
CA PRO A 16 -9.71 1.54 18.05
C PRO A 16 -9.41 3.04 17.98
N PHE A 17 -8.73 3.58 18.99
CA PHE A 17 -8.31 4.98 18.99
C PHE A 17 -7.20 5.21 17.96
N ILE A 18 -6.20 4.34 17.92
CA ILE A 18 -5.11 4.40 16.92
C ILE A 18 -5.69 4.32 15.50
N GLU A 19 -6.67 3.45 15.27
CA GLU A 19 -7.38 3.36 13.99
C GLU A 19 -8.10 4.66 13.62
N SER A 20 -8.82 5.27 14.57
CA SER A 20 -9.55 6.52 14.32
C SER A 20 -8.63 7.65 13.84
N LEU A 21 -7.40 7.69 14.38
CA LEU A 21 -6.38 8.65 13.96
C LEU A 21 -5.84 8.31 12.57
N ASN A 22 -5.54 7.03 12.34
CA ASN A 22 -4.97 6.57 11.08
C ASN A 22 -6.00 6.51 9.94
N GLY A 23 -7.31 6.49 10.21
CA GLY A 23 -8.36 6.32 9.20
C GLY A 23 -8.40 7.42 8.13
N HIS A 24 -7.74 8.55 8.37
CA HIS A 24 -7.62 9.67 7.42
C HIS A 24 -6.41 9.57 6.50
N ALA A 25 -5.47 8.66 6.77
CA ALA A 25 -4.30 8.49 5.93
C ALA A 25 -4.53 7.40 4.90
N ASP A 26 -3.91 7.59 3.73
CA ASP A 26 -4.03 6.65 2.63
C ASP A 26 -3.61 5.24 3.05
N ARG A 27 -4.41 4.28 2.59
CA ARG A 27 -4.11 2.87 2.81
C ARG A 27 -2.95 2.47 1.91
N PRO A 28 -1.93 1.77 2.45
CA PRO A 28 -0.81 1.32 1.62
C PRO A 28 -1.27 0.24 0.62
N ASP A 29 -0.76 0.33 -0.60
CA ASP A 29 -0.87 -0.73 -1.62
C ASP A 29 -0.10 -2.00 -1.24
N LEU A 30 0.92 -1.85 -0.39
CA LEU A 30 1.73 -2.92 0.17
C LEU A 30 2.30 -2.49 1.52
N ALA A 31 2.08 -3.28 2.56
CA ALA A 31 2.75 -3.13 3.85
C ALA A 31 3.90 -4.16 3.96
N VAL A 32 5.12 -3.67 4.16
CA VAL A 32 6.32 -4.53 4.33
C VAL A 32 6.67 -4.61 5.81
N MET A 33 6.76 -5.83 6.34
CA MET A 33 7.07 -6.14 7.73
C MET A 33 8.40 -6.88 7.81
N LEU A 34 9.44 -6.20 8.28
CA LEU A 34 10.76 -6.79 8.51
C LEU A 34 10.79 -7.34 9.94
N LEU A 35 10.62 -8.65 10.08
CA LEU A 35 10.63 -9.33 11.37
C LEU A 35 12.01 -9.92 11.64
N THR A 36 12.37 -10.02 12.90
CA THR A 36 13.61 -10.66 13.36
C THR A 36 13.29 -11.39 14.66
N ASP A 37 14.03 -12.46 14.95
CA ASP A 37 13.96 -13.09 16.25
C ASP A 37 14.25 -12.08 17.39
N ALA A 38 13.48 -12.17 18.47
CA ALA A 38 13.59 -11.20 19.56
C ALA A 38 14.96 -11.21 20.24
N ALA A 39 15.64 -12.36 20.31
CA ALA A 39 16.98 -12.45 20.88
C ALA A 39 18.01 -11.79 19.96
N GLU A 40 17.91 -12.01 18.65
CA GLU A 40 18.76 -11.31 17.67
C GLU A 40 18.51 -9.79 17.67
N ALA A 41 17.25 -9.34 17.73
CA ALA A 41 16.93 -7.92 17.88
C ALA A 41 17.55 -7.32 19.15
N ALA A 42 17.38 -7.98 20.29
CA ALA A 42 17.93 -7.53 21.56
C ALA A 42 19.47 -7.50 21.54
N ALA A 43 20.11 -8.50 20.93
CA ALA A 43 21.57 -8.53 20.76
C ALA A 43 22.07 -7.38 19.89
N ARG A 44 21.39 -7.10 18.77
CA ARG A 44 21.70 -5.96 17.89
C ARG A 44 21.53 -4.61 18.59
N VAL A 45 20.49 -4.46 19.41
CA VAL A 45 20.28 -3.28 20.27
C VAL A 45 21.41 -3.14 21.29
N ALA A 46 21.75 -4.23 21.98
CA ALA A 46 22.82 -4.21 22.99
C ALA A 46 24.18 -3.85 22.38
N ALA A 47 24.48 -4.33 21.18
CA ALA A 47 25.74 -4.05 20.49
C ALA A 47 25.85 -2.59 20.03
N ARG A 48 24.75 -1.99 19.54
CA ARG A 48 24.76 -0.60 19.02
C ARG A 48 24.46 0.47 20.09
N GLY A 49 23.89 0.07 21.21
CA GLY A 49 23.31 0.97 22.22
C GLY A 49 21.80 1.18 22.01
N ALA A 50 21.05 1.21 23.11
CA ALA A 50 19.63 1.53 23.08
C ALA A 50 19.43 3.03 22.83
N HIS A 51 18.57 3.39 21.88
CA HIS A 51 18.30 4.78 21.52
C HIS A 51 16.95 5.30 22.03
N ASP A 52 16.05 4.43 22.48
CA ASP A 52 14.73 4.81 22.95
C ASP A 52 14.21 3.86 24.05
N ARG A 53 13.05 4.19 24.62
CA ARG A 53 12.41 3.42 25.70
C ARG A 53 11.90 2.05 25.26
N PHE A 54 11.72 1.82 23.97
CA PHE A 54 11.28 0.53 23.41
C PHE A 54 12.47 -0.42 23.18
N GLN A 55 13.70 0.08 23.30
CA GLN A 55 14.94 -0.69 23.19
C GLN A 55 15.45 -1.22 24.55
N ALA A 56 14.54 -1.43 25.51
CA ALA A 56 14.85 -1.82 26.90
C ALA A 56 15.05 -3.34 27.11
N GLY A 57 15.86 -3.98 26.27
CA GLY A 57 16.26 -5.38 26.43
C GLY A 57 15.26 -6.43 25.94
N ILE A 58 15.54 -7.69 26.25
CA ILE A 58 14.90 -8.86 25.63
C ILE A 58 13.39 -8.96 25.85
N SER A 59 12.88 -8.52 27.00
CA SER A 59 11.44 -8.49 27.28
C SER A 59 10.71 -7.58 26.30
N THR A 60 11.24 -6.37 26.09
CA THR A 60 10.65 -5.39 25.19
C THR A 60 10.76 -5.83 23.74
N SER A 61 11.90 -6.40 23.32
CA SER A 61 12.06 -6.96 21.97
C SER A 61 11.10 -8.12 21.70
N ARG A 62 10.77 -8.96 22.70
CA ARG A 62 9.75 -10.02 22.55
C ARG A 62 8.35 -9.46 22.38
N ILE A 63 7.99 -8.45 23.17
CA ILE A 63 6.69 -7.78 23.06
C ILE A 63 6.55 -7.12 21.70
N GLU A 64 7.55 -6.34 21.29
CA GLU A 64 7.59 -5.65 20.01
C GLU A 64 7.49 -6.64 18.83
N ALA A 65 8.30 -7.71 18.82
CA ALA A 65 8.28 -8.72 17.77
C ALA A 65 6.94 -9.48 17.70
N ARG A 66 6.25 -9.68 18.84
CA ARG A 66 4.89 -10.23 18.85
C ARG A 66 3.90 -9.23 18.27
N MET A 67 3.95 -7.97 18.70
CA MET A 67 3.02 -6.94 18.26
C MET A 67 3.15 -6.61 16.76
N TYR A 68 4.35 -6.64 16.18
CA TYR A 68 4.49 -6.50 14.72
C TYR A 68 3.86 -7.67 13.95
N ARG A 69 3.90 -8.90 14.48
CA ARG A 69 3.18 -10.05 13.90
C ARG A 69 1.67 -9.90 14.00
N ASP A 70 1.18 -9.40 15.14
CA ASP A 70 -0.23 -9.11 15.33
C ASP A 70 -0.69 -7.99 14.37
N ALA A 71 0.11 -6.93 14.22
CA ALA A 71 -0.17 -5.82 13.29
C ALA A 71 -0.17 -6.29 11.82
N ALA A 72 0.76 -7.18 11.44
CA ALA A 72 0.77 -7.80 10.11
C ALA A 72 -0.52 -8.58 9.84
N SER A 73 -0.93 -9.41 10.80
CA SER A 73 -2.17 -10.20 10.70
C SER A 73 -3.41 -9.30 10.65
N TYR A 74 -3.41 -8.23 11.46
CA TYR A 74 -4.48 -7.25 11.52
C TYR A 74 -4.66 -6.51 10.19
N LEU A 75 -3.57 -6.04 9.58
CA LEU A 75 -3.61 -5.38 8.27
C LEU A 75 -4.06 -6.33 7.16
N ALA A 76 -3.53 -7.56 7.15
CA ALA A 76 -3.95 -8.59 6.20
C ALA A 76 -5.44 -8.91 6.31
N GLY A 77 -5.98 -9.02 7.52
CA GLY A 77 -7.42 -9.22 7.77
C GLY A 77 -8.32 -8.10 7.24
N ARG A 78 -7.77 -6.89 7.05
CA ARG A 78 -8.45 -5.76 6.41
C ARG A 78 -8.25 -5.69 4.89
N GLY A 79 -7.62 -6.72 4.33
CA GLY A 79 -7.28 -6.89 2.93
C GLY A 79 -6.04 -6.11 2.48
N VAL A 80 -5.25 -5.54 3.40
CA VAL A 80 -4.03 -4.82 3.01
C VAL A 80 -3.04 -5.88 2.56
N PRO A 81 -2.45 -5.79 1.37
CA PRO A 81 -1.38 -6.72 0.99
C PRO A 81 -0.21 -6.57 1.97
N VAL A 82 0.20 -7.66 2.61
CA VAL A 82 1.30 -7.67 3.58
C VAL A 82 2.41 -8.60 3.11
N LEU A 83 3.62 -8.07 2.99
CA LEU A 83 4.85 -8.85 2.80
C LEU A 83 5.58 -8.96 4.14
N THR A 84 5.73 -10.17 4.65
CA THR A 84 6.51 -10.43 5.86
C THR A 84 7.85 -11.07 5.50
N ILE A 85 8.94 -10.48 5.96
CA ILE A 85 10.31 -10.93 5.69
C ILE A 85 10.99 -11.20 7.03
N ASP A 86 11.42 -12.46 7.23
CA ASP A 86 12.31 -12.79 8.34
C ASP A 86 13.75 -12.35 8.00
N THR A 87 14.30 -11.47 8.83
CA THR A 87 15.62 -10.84 8.70
C THR A 87 16.61 -11.34 9.75
N THR A 88 16.25 -12.40 10.50
CA THR A 88 17.05 -12.95 11.60
C THR A 88 18.47 -13.28 11.15
N ARG A 89 18.61 -13.94 9.98
CA ARG A 89 19.90 -14.31 9.38
C ARG A 89 20.01 -14.02 7.89
N ARG A 90 19.14 -13.16 7.35
CA ARG A 90 19.16 -12.84 5.92
C ARG A 90 20.21 -11.79 5.61
N ASP A 91 20.79 -11.94 4.43
CA ASP A 91 21.61 -10.93 3.80
C ASP A 91 20.75 -9.72 3.38
N PRO A 92 21.20 -8.47 3.64
CA PRO A 92 20.44 -7.27 3.30
C PRO A 92 20.09 -7.14 1.82
N ARG A 93 20.97 -7.59 0.91
CA ARG A 93 20.70 -7.49 -0.53
C ARG A 93 19.54 -8.39 -0.93
N GLY A 94 19.51 -9.62 -0.42
CA GLY A 94 18.39 -10.53 -0.66
C GLY A 94 17.05 -10.01 -0.11
N VAL A 95 17.07 -9.27 1.01
CA VAL A 95 15.87 -8.58 1.52
C VAL A 95 15.41 -7.49 0.55
N VAL A 96 16.33 -6.66 0.05
CA VAL A 96 16.01 -5.59 -0.90
C VAL A 96 15.46 -6.16 -2.20
N GLU A 97 16.10 -7.20 -2.75
CA GLU A 97 15.65 -7.88 -3.97
C GLU A 97 14.22 -8.41 -3.82
N GLN A 98 13.91 -9.08 -2.70
CA GLN A 98 12.56 -9.57 -2.42
C GLN A 98 11.52 -8.44 -2.29
N VAL A 99 11.88 -7.32 -1.64
CA VAL A 99 10.97 -6.17 -1.53
C VAL A 99 10.72 -5.54 -2.90
N ALA A 100 11.77 -5.35 -3.70
CA ALA A 100 11.67 -4.75 -5.03
C ALA A 100 10.82 -5.60 -5.98
N GLU A 101 11.02 -6.92 -5.98
CA GLU A 101 10.21 -7.87 -6.74
C GLU A 101 8.73 -7.75 -6.37
N ARG A 102 8.39 -7.77 -5.08
CA ARG A 102 7.00 -7.69 -4.63
C ARG A 102 6.34 -6.35 -4.96
N ILE A 103 7.10 -5.25 -4.91
CA ILE A 103 6.63 -3.92 -5.34
C ILE A 103 6.32 -3.93 -6.84
N ALA A 104 7.21 -4.47 -7.66
CA ALA A 104 7.02 -4.55 -9.11
C ALA A 104 5.75 -5.35 -9.46
N GLU A 105 5.56 -6.51 -8.84
CA GLU A 105 4.33 -7.31 -8.97
C GLU A 105 3.09 -6.49 -8.62
N ARG A 106 3.13 -5.73 -7.51
CA ARG A 106 1.99 -4.93 -7.06
C ARG A 106 1.65 -3.81 -8.04
N ILE A 107 2.66 -3.16 -8.61
CA ILE A 107 2.47 -2.12 -9.63
C ILE A 107 1.79 -2.72 -10.87
N THR A 108 2.20 -3.91 -11.31
CA THR A 108 1.57 -4.61 -12.42
C THR A 108 0.11 -4.98 -12.13
N GLU A 109 -0.17 -5.56 -10.95
CA GLU A 109 -1.53 -5.91 -10.49
C GLU A 109 -2.46 -4.67 -10.47
N ASN A 110 -1.99 -3.56 -9.92
CA ASN A 110 -2.76 -2.32 -9.81
C ASN A 110 -3.04 -1.70 -11.21
N THR A 111 -2.07 -1.75 -12.13
CA THR A 111 -2.24 -1.22 -13.50
C THR A 111 -3.26 -2.04 -14.30
N GLN A 112 -3.26 -3.37 -14.12
CA GLN A 112 -4.24 -4.26 -14.75
C GLN A 112 -5.64 -4.07 -14.16
N GLY A 113 -5.75 -3.87 -12.84
CA GLY A 113 -7.02 -3.57 -12.18
C GLY A 113 -7.66 -2.25 -12.67
N ALA A 114 -6.84 -1.20 -12.83
CA ALA A 114 -7.32 0.10 -13.31
C ALA A 114 -7.88 0.03 -14.74
N SER A 115 -7.17 -0.63 -15.66
CA SER A 115 -7.63 -0.78 -17.05
C SER A 115 -8.89 -1.65 -17.18
N GLY A 116 -9.05 -2.67 -16.33
CA GLY A 116 -10.28 -3.47 -16.27
C GLY A 116 -11.48 -2.72 -15.68
N GLN A 117 -11.27 -1.84 -14.70
CA GLN A 117 -12.33 -1.01 -14.11
C GLN A 117 -12.79 0.12 -15.04
N GLU A 118 -11.88 0.74 -15.81
CA GLU A 118 -12.28 1.70 -16.85
C GLU A 118 -13.05 1.03 -17.99
N ALA A 119 -12.63 -0.15 -18.44
CA ALA A 119 -13.33 -0.88 -19.50
C ALA A 119 -14.73 -1.35 -19.06
N THR A 120 -14.87 -1.81 -17.82
CA THR A 120 -16.18 -2.20 -17.25
C THR A 120 -17.07 -0.99 -16.97
N ALA A 121 -16.53 0.13 -16.50
CA ALA A 121 -17.27 1.39 -16.36
C ALA A 121 -17.75 1.91 -17.72
N TYR A 122 -16.93 1.83 -18.76
CA TYR A 122 -17.31 2.19 -20.13
C TYR A 122 -18.43 1.29 -20.68
N ALA A 123 -18.33 -0.04 -20.48
CA ALA A 123 -19.36 -0.99 -20.90
C ALA A 123 -20.69 -0.83 -20.14
N ALA A 124 -20.64 -0.46 -18.84
CA ALA A 124 -21.82 -0.21 -18.02
C ALA A 124 -22.47 1.15 -18.34
N ALA A 125 -21.68 2.17 -18.68
CA ALA A 125 -22.18 3.48 -19.11
C ALA A 125 -22.78 3.45 -20.52
N CYS A 126 -22.34 2.51 -21.37
CA CYS A 126 -22.78 2.36 -22.76
C CYS A 126 -23.12 0.89 -23.08
N PRO A 127 -24.29 0.37 -22.66
CA PRO A 127 -24.71 -0.98 -23.05
C PRO A 127 -24.96 -1.03 -24.56
N GLY A 128 -23.94 -1.44 -25.33
CA GLY A 128 -23.98 -1.56 -26.80
C GLY A 128 -22.79 -0.95 -27.55
N ALA A 129 -21.88 -0.22 -26.88
CA ALA A 129 -20.69 0.31 -27.54
C ALA A 129 -19.55 -0.72 -27.54
N LEU A 130 -19.11 -1.15 -28.73
CA LEU A 130 -17.92 -1.99 -28.88
C LEU A 130 -16.66 -1.19 -28.50
N PRO A 131 -15.69 -1.77 -27.76
CA PRO A 131 -14.46 -1.07 -27.41
C PRO A 131 -13.62 -0.84 -28.66
N VAL A 132 -13.44 0.42 -29.04
CA VAL A 132 -12.49 0.80 -30.11
C VAL A 132 -11.08 0.66 -29.55
N TRP A 133 -10.41 -0.42 -29.93
CA TRP A 133 -8.97 -0.58 -29.74
C TRP A 133 -8.23 0.37 -30.69
N CYS A 134 -7.57 1.40 -30.15
CA CYS A 134 -6.59 2.18 -30.90
C CYS A 134 -5.23 1.46 -30.86
N ALA A 135 -4.80 0.92 -32.00
CA ALA A 135 -3.43 0.46 -32.18
C ALA A 135 -2.46 1.66 -32.29
N PRO A 136 -1.22 1.57 -31.76
CA PRO A 136 -0.23 2.62 -31.95
C PRO A 136 0.51 2.43 -33.29
N GLY A 137 0.43 3.43 -34.17
CA GLY A 137 1.11 3.42 -35.47
C GLY A 137 1.51 4.82 -35.95
N MET A 138 2.78 5.16 -35.68
CA MET A 138 3.72 6.05 -36.40
C MET A 138 3.18 7.21 -37.29
N ALA A 139 3.58 8.43 -36.88
CA ALA A 139 4.08 9.60 -37.63
C ALA A 139 3.63 9.87 -39.10
N ALA A 140 3.06 11.06 -39.33
CA ALA A 140 3.38 11.94 -40.47
C ALA A 140 2.84 13.37 -40.24
N ASP A 141 3.56 14.33 -40.81
CA ASP A 141 3.44 15.79 -40.70
C ASP A 141 2.17 16.46 -41.27
N HIS A 142 1.98 17.71 -40.83
CA HIS A 142 1.34 18.87 -41.50
C HIS A 142 -0.21 18.99 -41.64
N GLU A 143 -0.68 20.06 -40.98
CA GLU A 143 -1.74 21.05 -41.31
C GLU A 143 -3.25 20.70 -41.30
N HIS A 144 -3.94 21.49 -40.45
CA HIS A 144 -5.22 22.17 -40.65
C HIS A 144 -6.56 21.39 -40.67
N GLU A 145 -7.36 21.70 -39.64
CA GLU A 145 -8.83 21.87 -39.65
C GLU A 145 -9.70 20.68 -40.10
N ASP A 146 -10.12 19.84 -39.15
CA ASP A 146 -11.55 19.64 -38.80
C ASP A 146 -11.65 18.57 -37.69
N ARG A 147 -11.85 19.02 -36.45
CA ARG A 147 -12.13 18.12 -35.32
C ARG A 147 -13.45 18.57 -34.70
N PRO A 148 -14.52 17.75 -34.70
CA PRO A 148 -15.75 18.13 -34.03
C PRO A 148 -15.49 18.24 -32.52
N PRO A 149 -16.03 19.28 -31.85
CA PRO A 149 -15.84 19.42 -30.40
C PRO A 149 -16.56 18.29 -29.67
N CYS A 150 -15.86 17.70 -28.69
CA CYS A 150 -16.45 16.78 -27.73
C CYS A 150 -17.69 17.43 -27.08
N PRO A 151 -18.79 16.70 -26.84
CA PRO A 151 -19.92 17.24 -26.12
C PRO A 151 -19.51 17.54 -24.68
N ILE A 152 -19.57 18.82 -24.31
CA ILE A 152 -19.46 19.29 -22.94
C ILE A 152 -20.71 18.81 -22.21
N ALA A 153 -20.55 17.96 -21.20
CA ALA A 153 -21.63 17.61 -20.29
C ALA A 153 -22.03 18.86 -19.48
N THR A 154 -23.10 19.53 -19.89
CA THR A 154 -23.75 20.56 -19.08
C THR A 154 -24.57 19.89 -17.98
N SER A 155 -23.98 19.75 -16.79
CA SER A 155 -24.77 19.48 -15.58
C SER A 155 -25.63 20.69 -15.28
N SER A 156 -26.93 20.55 -15.54
CA SER A 156 -27.98 21.46 -15.14
C SER A 156 -27.97 21.66 -13.61
N MET A 157 -27.80 22.92 -13.17
CA MET A 157 -28.19 23.36 -11.84
C MET A 157 -29.71 23.22 -11.69
N SER A 158 -30.18 22.34 -10.83
CA SER A 158 -31.55 22.39 -10.31
C SER A 158 -31.55 23.02 -8.92
N THR A 159 -32.19 24.18 -8.86
CA THR A 159 -32.47 24.99 -7.68
C THR A 159 -33.76 24.50 -7.02
N PHE A 160 -33.69 24.34 -5.70
CA PHE A 160 -34.76 24.47 -4.68
C PHE A 160 -36.24 24.23 -5.04
N SER A 161 -36.88 23.36 -4.25
CA SER A 161 -38.12 23.68 -3.53
C SER A 161 -38.11 22.99 -2.17
#